data_AF-A0A4S8KYY6-F1
#
_entry.id   AF-A0A4S8KYY6-F1
#
_cell.length_a   1.000
_cell.length_b   1.000
_cell.length_c   1.000
_cell.angle_alpha   90.00
_cell.angle_beta   90.00
_cell.angle_gamma   90.00
#
_symmetry.space_group_name_H-M   'P 1'
#
loop_
_entity.id
_entity.type
_entity.pdbx_description
1 polymer ?
#
loop_
_entity_poly.entity_id
_entity_poly.type
_entity_poly.pdbx_seq_one_letter_code
_entity_poly.pdbx_strand_id
1 'polypeptide(L)'
;MFKLVKWPVVLWNVYKPRNLGTGEYGMVNALWDVWDSGTTIEGIGRCPPLRIIDESWGSRKDQGRIKMTPARKTWSNFEFLIKKINEKKDSSGSKSIAEIIDEFEVLRGDGDLNSLHKGLQVPRKKKHHLNKAPVHTLLLC
;
A
#
# COMPACT_ATOMS: atom_id res chain seq x y z
N MET A 1 -18.48 14.95 6.68
CA MET A 1 -18.19 14.36 8.02
C MET A 1 -16.87 14.87 8.60
N PHE A 2 -15.76 14.81 7.87
CA PHE A 2 -14.42 15.09 8.39
C PHE A 2 -13.94 16.56 8.38
N LYS A 3 -14.80 17.50 7.98
CA LYS A 3 -14.46 18.94 7.84
C LYS A 3 -14.16 19.64 9.18
N LEU A 4 -14.59 19.06 10.30
CA LEU A 4 -14.41 19.62 11.65
C LEU A 4 -13.14 19.13 12.36
N VAL A 5 -12.39 18.22 11.75
CA VAL A 5 -11.19 17.64 12.35
C VAL A 5 -10.04 18.62 12.26
N LYS A 6 -9.60 19.13 13.41
CA LYS A 6 -8.49 20.09 13.54
C LYS A 6 -7.11 19.43 13.54
N TRP A 7 -7.01 18.16 13.95
CA TRP A 7 -5.75 17.44 14.10
C TRP A 7 -5.79 16.09 13.36
N PRO A 8 -5.60 16.10 12.02
CA PRO A 8 -5.68 14.88 11.21
C PRO A 8 -4.72 13.79 11.69
N VAL A 9 -3.53 14.15 12.18
CA VAL A 9 -2.48 13.22 12.66
C VAL A 9 -2.99 12.26 13.74
N VAL A 10 -3.86 12.73 14.64
CA VAL A 10 -4.44 11.88 15.69
C VAL A 10 -5.38 10.85 15.08
N LEU A 11 -6.14 11.23 14.06
CA LEU A 11 -7.04 10.31 13.37
C LEU A 11 -6.31 9.29 12.51
N TRP A 12 -5.15 9.62 11.95
CA TRP A 12 -4.28 8.64 11.32
C TRP A 12 -3.86 7.54 12.31
N ASN A 13 -3.69 7.85 13.60
CA ASN A 13 -3.39 6.83 14.62
C ASN A 13 -4.62 6.01 15.04
N VAL A 14 -5.81 6.61 15.04
CA VAL A 14 -7.07 5.95 15.40
C VAL A 14 -7.55 5.01 14.30
N TYR A 15 -7.50 5.48 13.05
CA TYR A 15 -8.02 4.76 11.89
C TYR A 15 -6.95 4.04 11.08
N LYS A 16 -5.70 3.98 11.55
CA LYS A 16 -4.68 3.22 10.80
C LYS A 16 -5.12 1.77 10.63
N PRO A 17 -4.93 1.21 9.44
CA PRO A 17 -4.95 -0.23 9.31
C PRO A 17 -3.93 -0.81 10.30
N ARG A 18 -4.24 -1.96 10.87
CA ARG A 18 -3.30 -2.65 11.77
C ARG A 18 -2.13 -3.19 10.95
N ASN A 19 -1.08 -3.63 11.64
CA ASN A 19 0.16 -4.04 10.97
C ASN A 19 -0.08 -5.19 9.97
N LEU A 20 0.48 -5.03 8.77
CA LEU A 20 0.40 -5.97 7.64
C LEU A 20 1.24 -7.25 7.80
N GLY A 21 1.93 -7.42 8.94
CA GLY A 21 3.11 -8.30 9.02
C GLY A 21 2.99 -9.60 9.80
N THR A 22 1.85 -9.89 10.42
CA THR A 22 1.47 -11.16 11.11
C THR A 22 0.42 -10.79 12.17
N GLY A 23 -0.79 -10.51 11.73
CA GLY A 23 -1.90 -10.10 12.58
C GLY A 23 -3.23 -10.16 11.81
N GLU A 24 -4.22 -9.38 12.24
CA GLU A 24 -5.61 -9.41 11.75
C GLU A 24 -5.80 -9.14 10.23
N TYR A 25 -4.78 -8.65 9.53
CA TYR A 25 -4.76 -8.52 8.06
C TYR A 25 -3.91 -9.63 7.43
N GLY A 26 -4.24 -10.89 7.71
CA GLY A 26 -3.53 -12.05 7.13
C GLY A 26 -3.86 -12.28 5.65
N MET A 27 -4.95 -11.69 5.17
CA MET A 27 -5.51 -11.90 3.84
C MET A 27 -5.70 -10.58 3.12
N VAL A 28 -5.52 -10.60 1.80
CA VAL A 28 -5.83 -9.52 0.86
C VAL A 28 -7.32 -9.18 0.92
N ASN A 29 -8.21 -10.18 1.10
CA ASN A 29 -9.64 -9.92 1.25
C ASN A 29 -9.95 -9.04 2.48
N ALA A 30 -9.38 -9.37 3.64
CA ALA A 30 -9.55 -8.57 4.86
C ALA A 30 -9.02 -7.13 4.70
N LEU A 31 -7.96 -6.95 3.92
CA LEU A 31 -7.43 -5.64 3.56
C LEU A 31 -8.44 -4.84 2.70
N TRP A 32 -9.05 -5.49 1.71
CA TRP A 32 -10.04 -4.86 0.84
C TRP A 32 -11.35 -4.55 1.56
N ASP A 33 -11.83 -5.45 2.41
CA ASP A 33 -13.08 -5.28 3.17
C ASP A 33 -13.01 -4.04 4.07
N VAL A 34 -11.88 -3.83 4.75
CA VAL A 34 -11.69 -2.63 5.59
C VAL A 34 -11.58 -1.36 4.74
N TRP A 35 -11.00 -1.45 3.54
CA TRP A 35 -10.92 -0.33 2.61
C TRP A 35 -12.29 0.14 2.12
N ASP A 36 -13.10 -0.79 1.62
CA ASP A 36 -14.37 -0.47 0.96
C ASP A 36 -15.55 -0.38 1.92
N SER A 37 -15.54 -1.25 2.93
CA SER A 37 -16.68 -1.53 3.80
C SER A 37 -16.45 -1.07 5.25
N GLY A 38 -15.21 -0.79 5.65
CA GLY A 38 -14.86 -0.42 7.02
C GLY A 38 -14.88 -1.61 7.99
N THR A 39 -14.54 -1.36 9.25
CA THR A 39 -14.44 -2.40 10.29
C THR A 39 -15.58 -2.28 11.30
N THR A 40 -16.16 -3.40 11.71
CA THR A 40 -17.11 -3.41 12.85
C THR A 40 -16.34 -3.54 14.15
N ILE A 41 -16.61 -2.64 15.10
CA ILE A 41 -16.11 -2.71 16.46
C ILE A 41 -17.27 -3.12 17.36
N GLU A 42 -17.14 -4.27 18.01
CA GLU A 42 -18.13 -4.81 18.93
C GLU A 42 -18.48 -3.78 20.03
N GLY A 43 -19.77 -3.59 20.28
CA GLY A 43 -20.27 -2.65 21.28
C GLY A 43 -20.18 -1.16 20.91
N ILE A 44 -19.52 -0.79 19.81
CA ILE A 44 -19.36 0.61 19.37
C ILE A 44 -20.08 0.86 18.04
N GLY A 45 -20.06 -0.11 17.13
CA GLY A 45 -20.64 0.00 15.79
C GLY A 45 -19.58 -0.04 14.68
N ARG A 46 -19.93 0.44 13.49
CA ARG A 46 -19.09 0.31 12.30
C ARG A 46 -18.24 1.56 12.05
N CYS A 47 -16.92 1.37 11.95
CA CYS A 47 -16.02 2.41 11.46
C CYS A 47 -16.31 2.71 9.99
N PRO A 48 -16.14 3.97 9.56
CA PRO A 48 -16.29 4.32 8.16
C PRO A 48 -15.24 3.58 7.31
N PRO A 49 -15.56 3.27 6.03
CA PRO A 49 -14.60 2.78 5.07
C PRO A 49 -13.34 3.63 4.99
N LEU A 50 -12.17 3.00 4.95
CA LEU A 50 -10.90 3.74 4.88
C LEU A 50 -10.78 4.57 3.60
N ARG A 51 -11.46 4.20 2.51
CA ARG A 51 -11.51 5.03 1.29
C ARG A 51 -12.04 6.44 1.52
N ILE A 52 -13.04 6.59 2.39
CA ILE A 52 -13.63 7.91 2.70
C ILE A 52 -12.65 8.78 3.49
N ILE A 53 -11.86 8.12 4.36
CA ILE A 53 -10.80 8.76 5.14
C ILE A 53 -9.67 9.23 4.22
N ASP A 54 -9.25 8.38 3.28
CA ASP A 54 -8.23 8.71 2.28
C ASP A 54 -8.69 9.83 1.33
N GLU A 55 -9.92 9.77 0.81
CA GLU A 55 -10.49 10.87 0.00
C GLU A 55 -10.50 12.21 0.75
N SER A 56 -10.75 12.17 2.07
CA SER A 56 -10.85 13.37 2.89
C SER A 56 -9.49 13.96 3.28
N TRP A 57 -8.44 13.13 3.42
CA TRP A 57 -7.15 13.54 4.02
C TRP A 57 -5.88 13.01 3.34
N GLY A 58 -5.96 12.05 2.43
CA GLY A 58 -4.84 11.45 1.69
C GLY A 58 -4.08 12.47 0.83
N SER A 59 -4.81 13.44 0.27
CA SER A 59 -4.24 14.55 -0.50
C SER A 59 -3.72 15.72 0.34
N ARG A 60 -3.91 15.73 1.67
CA ARG A 60 -3.38 16.81 2.55
C ARG A 60 -1.88 16.63 2.86
N LYS A 61 -1.08 16.31 1.85
CA LYS A 61 0.38 16.24 1.93
C LYS A 61 1.02 17.63 2.17
N ASP A 62 0.22 18.69 2.05
CA ASP A 62 0.71 20.07 1.94
C ASP A 62 0.74 20.84 3.27
N GLN A 63 0.25 20.27 4.38
CA GLN A 63 0.29 20.93 5.68
C GLN A 63 1.41 20.36 6.56
N GLY A 64 2.62 20.77 6.23
CA GLY A 64 3.82 20.59 7.04
C GLY A 64 4.46 19.21 6.91
N ARG A 65 5.77 19.15 7.18
CA ARG A 65 6.53 17.91 7.37
C ARG A 65 5.94 17.15 8.56
N ILE A 66 4.80 16.49 8.36
CA ILE A 66 4.32 15.47 9.29
C ILE A 66 5.36 14.37 9.20
N LYS A 67 6.25 14.32 10.20
CA LYS A 67 7.28 13.30 10.33
C LYS A 67 6.62 11.94 10.08
N MET A 68 7.30 11.08 9.34
CA MET A 68 6.82 9.74 8.99
C MET A 68 6.63 8.93 10.28
N THR A 69 5.44 9.01 10.87
CA THR A 69 5.08 8.24 12.06
C THR A 69 4.94 6.78 11.66
N PRO A 70 5.06 5.82 12.61
CA PRO A 70 4.78 4.41 12.35
C PRO A 70 3.41 4.21 11.68
N ALA A 71 2.40 5.01 12.04
CA ALA A 71 1.08 4.98 11.41
C ALA A 71 1.14 5.36 9.92
N ARG A 72 1.87 6.42 9.54
CA ARG A 72 2.04 6.80 8.13
C ARG A 72 2.71 5.71 7.31
N LYS A 73 3.71 5.01 7.86
CA LYS A 73 4.36 3.88 7.18
C LYS A 73 3.37 2.74 6.93
N THR A 74 2.54 2.40 7.92
CA THR A 74 1.49 1.37 7.77
C THR A 74 0.48 1.77 6.70
N TRP A 75 0.04 3.03 6.71
CA TRP A 75 -0.83 3.58 5.67
C TRP A 75 -0.23 3.54 4.27
N SER A 76 1.04 3.94 4.10
CA SER A 76 1.68 3.90 2.78
C SER A 76 1.77 2.48 2.21
N ASN A 77 2.07 1.49 3.03
CA ASN A 77 2.10 0.10 2.58
C ASN A 77 0.70 -0.41 2.22
N PHE A 78 -0.32 0.00 2.99
CA PHE A 78 -1.72 -0.33 2.74
C PHE A 78 -2.22 0.30 1.43
N GLU A 79 -2.02 1.62 1.26
CA GLU A 79 -2.34 2.37 0.04
C GLU A 79 -1.67 1.77 -1.19
N PHE A 80 -0.43 1.31 -1.07
CA PHE A 80 0.28 0.65 -2.17
C PHE A 80 -0.45 -0.60 -2.65
N LEU A 81 -0.91 -1.46 -1.74
CA LEU A 81 -1.63 -2.69 -2.09
C LEU A 81 -3.00 -2.38 -2.70
N ILE A 82 -3.75 -1.44 -2.11
CA ILE A 82 -5.03 -0.96 -2.67
C ILE A 82 -4.84 -0.42 -4.08
N LYS A 83 -3.79 0.39 -4.29
CA LYS A 83 -3.47 0.92 -5.62
C LYS A 83 -3.21 -0.20 -6.61
N LYS A 84 -2.49 -1.25 -6.23
CA LYS A 84 -2.21 -2.40 -7.11
C LYS A 84 -3.47 -3.17 -7.47
N ILE A 85 -4.39 -3.35 -6.51
CA ILE A 85 -5.69 -3.97 -6.77
C ILE A 85 -6.50 -3.12 -7.75
N ASN A 86 -6.56 -1.80 -7.57
CA ASN A 86 -7.26 -0.90 -8.49
C ASN A 86 -6.61 -0.87 -9.89
N GLU A 87 -5.28 -0.76 -9.99
CA GLU A 87 -4.56 -0.82 -11.28
C GLU A 87 -4.85 -2.13 -12.03
N LYS A 88 -4.94 -3.24 -11.30
CA LYS A 88 -5.30 -4.54 -11.88
C LYS A 88 -6.75 -4.57 -12.33
N LYS A 89 -7.67 -4.00 -11.55
CA LYS A 89 -9.08 -3.85 -11.91
C LYS A 89 -9.23 -3.09 -13.22
N ASP A 90 -8.63 -1.91 -13.30
CA ASP A 90 -8.72 -1.02 -14.46
C ASP A 90 -8.12 -1.67 -15.72
N SER A 91 -7.06 -2.48 -15.58
CA SER A 91 -6.42 -3.18 -16.71
C SER A 91 -7.12 -4.50 -17.12
N SER A 92 -7.94 -5.08 -16.25
CA SER A 92 -8.58 -6.38 -16.49
C SER A 92 -9.89 -6.32 -17.28
N GLY A 93 -10.50 -5.13 -17.42
CA GLY A 93 -11.66 -4.83 -18.26
C GLY A 93 -13.00 -5.50 -17.88
N SER A 94 -12.98 -6.70 -17.30
CA SER A 94 -14.19 -7.51 -17.01
C SER A 94 -14.12 -8.31 -15.69
N LYS A 95 -12.95 -8.38 -15.04
CA LYS A 95 -12.83 -9.14 -13.79
C LYS A 95 -13.52 -8.41 -12.64
N SER A 96 -14.26 -9.18 -11.86
CA SER A 96 -14.81 -8.74 -10.60
C SER A 96 -13.69 -8.48 -9.59
N ILE A 97 -14.01 -7.72 -8.53
CA ILE A 97 -13.04 -7.46 -7.48
C ILE A 97 -12.65 -8.73 -6.71
N ALA A 98 -13.57 -9.68 -6.58
CA ALA A 98 -13.32 -10.96 -5.93
C ALA A 98 -12.27 -11.77 -6.70
N GLU A 99 -12.40 -11.87 -8.02
CA GLU A 99 -11.42 -12.56 -8.87
C GLU A 99 -10.04 -11.91 -8.81
N ILE A 100 -9.98 -10.57 -8.71
CA ILE A 100 -8.72 -9.86 -8.56
C ILE A 100 -8.11 -10.13 -7.19
N ILE A 101 -8.90 -10.12 -6.12
CA ILE A 101 -8.43 -10.46 -4.77
C ILE A 101 -7.87 -11.87 -4.76
N ASP A 102 -8.55 -12.85 -5.37
CA ASP A 102 -8.09 -14.23 -5.47
C ASP A 102 -6.73 -14.33 -6.19
N GLU A 103 -6.52 -13.56 -7.28
CA GLU A 103 -5.20 -13.49 -7.94
C GLU A 103 -4.11 -12.96 -7.00
N PHE A 104 -4.41 -11.95 -6.19
CA PHE A 104 -3.44 -11.42 -5.23
C PHE A 104 -3.19 -12.39 -4.06
N GLU A 105 -4.17 -13.19 -3.66
CA GLU A 105 -3.99 -14.27 -2.69
C GLU A 105 -3.09 -15.38 -3.24
N VAL A 106 -3.29 -15.78 -4.50
CA VAL A 106 -2.39 -16.73 -5.19
C VAL A 106 -0.97 -16.19 -5.27
N LEU A 107 -0.80 -14.89 -5.58
CA LEU A 107 0.52 -14.24 -5.61
C LEU A 107 1.17 -14.14 -4.23
N ARG A 108 0.37 -13.99 -3.17
CA ARG A 108 0.87 -13.98 -1.78
C ARG A 108 1.39 -15.36 -1.39
N GLY A 109 0.70 -16.41 -1.81
CA GLY A 109 0.96 -17.79 -1.37
C GLY A 109 0.89 -17.90 0.14
N ASP A 110 1.83 -18.63 0.73
CA ASP A 110 1.91 -18.82 2.19
C ASP A 110 2.58 -17.64 2.93
N GLY A 111 2.99 -16.60 2.20
CA GLY A 111 3.65 -15.41 2.75
C GLY A 111 2.69 -14.44 3.45
N ASP A 112 3.24 -13.48 4.18
CA ASP A 112 2.46 -12.35 4.74
C ASP A 112 2.26 -11.23 3.70
N LEU A 113 1.38 -10.26 4.00
CA LEU A 113 1.16 -9.11 3.11
C LEU A 113 2.44 -8.26 2.93
N ASN A 114 3.40 -8.29 3.86
CA ASN A 114 4.69 -7.63 3.63
C ASN A 114 5.51 -8.32 2.54
N SER A 115 5.47 -9.65 2.48
CA SER A 115 6.15 -10.46 1.46
C SER A 115 5.53 -10.19 0.09
N LEU A 116 4.19 -10.16 0.01
CA LEU A 116 3.46 -9.73 -1.18
C LEU A 116 3.86 -8.29 -1.57
N HIS A 117 3.84 -7.35 -0.63
CA HIS A 117 4.22 -5.95 -0.87
C HIS A 117 5.65 -5.81 -1.41
N LYS A 118 6.61 -6.58 -0.88
CA LYS A 118 7.99 -6.62 -1.40
C LYS A 118 8.05 -7.20 -2.81
N GLY A 119 7.32 -8.27 -3.11
CA GLY A 119 7.28 -8.89 -4.44
C GLY A 119 6.66 -7.99 -5.51
N LEU A 120 5.69 -7.15 -5.13
CA LEU A 120 5.02 -6.20 -6.02
C LEU A 120 5.81 -4.89 -6.24
N GLN A 121 6.85 -4.62 -5.43
CA GLN A 121 7.73 -3.49 -5.69
C GLN A 121 8.55 -3.78 -6.94
N VAL A 122 8.47 -2.87 -7.92
CA VAL A 122 9.31 -2.92 -9.12
C VAL A 122 10.78 -3.05 -8.66
N PRO A 123 11.53 -4.07 -9.12
CA PRO A 123 12.94 -4.17 -8.80
C PRO A 123 13.62 -2.87 -9.22
N ARG A 124 14.23 -2.15 -8.27
CA ARG A 124 15.14 -1.06 -8.64
C ARG A 124 16.19 -1.68 -9.55
N LYS A 125 16.21 -1.32 -10.84
CA LYS A 125 17.33 -1.63 -11.73
C LYS A 125 18.58 -1.12 -11.01
N LYS A 126 19.43 -2.03 -10.52
CA LYS A 126 20.76 -1.66 -10.05
C LYS A 126 21.42 -0.96 -11.24
N LYS A 127 21.77 0.32 -11.09
CA LYS A 127 22.61 0.99 -12.08
C LYS A 127 23.88 0.15 -12.18
N HIS A 128 24.04 -0.57 -13.29
CA HIS A 128 25.31 -1.18 -13.64
C HIS A 128 26.28 0.00 -13.78
N HIS A 129 27.17 0.17 -12.80
CA HIS A 129 28.35 0.99 -13.01
C HIS A 129 29.13 0.28 -14.12
N LEU A 130 29.03 0.82 -15.34
CA LEU A 130 29.84 0.39 -16.47
C LEU A 130 31.29 0.74 -16.08
N ASN A 131 32.04 -0.27 -15.62
CA ASN A 131 33.48 -0.15 -15.48
C ASN A 131 34.02 0.26 -16.85
N LYS A 132 34.57 1.47 -16.95
CA LYS A 132 35.37 1.88 -18.10
C LYS A 132 36.56 0.92 -18.16
N ALA A 133 36.58 0.05 -19.16
CA ALA A 133 37.75 -0.74 -19.48
C ALA A 133 38.92 0.20 -19.82
N PRO A 134 40.15 -0.10 -19.38
CA PRO A 134 41.31 0.66 -19.78
C PRO A 134 41.54 0.46 -21.29
N VAL A 135 41.70 1.56 -22.01
CA VAL A 135 42.11 1.58 -23.42
C VAL A 135 43.52 1.02 -23.49
N HIS A 136 43.65 -0.25 -23.87
CA HIS A 136 44.93 -0.79 -24.30
C HIS A 136 45.23 -0.21 -25.68
N THR A 137 46.15 0.74 -25.73
CA THR A 137 46.76 1.26 -26.94
C THR A 137 47.41 0.10 -27.69
N LEU A 138 46.78 -0.37 -28.76
CA LEU A 138 47.42 -1.16 -29.80
C LEU A 138 48.02 -0.18 -30.81
N LEU A 139 49.32 0.07 -30.69
CA LEU A 139 50.14 0.54 -31.81
C LEU A 139 50.32 -0.66 -32.75
N LEU A 140 49.70 -0.57 -33.91
CA LEU A 140 49.94 -1.42 -35.07
C LEU A 140 51.25 -1.00 -35.74
N CYS A 141 52.04 -2.01 -36.10
CA CYS A 141 53.06 -2.08 -37.17
C CYS A 141 54.16 -1.03 -37.20
#